data_AF-A0A8H7RBF5-F1
#
_entry.id   AF-A0A8H7RBF5-F1
#
_cell.length_a   1.000
_cell.length_b   1.000
_cell.length_c   1.000
_cell.angle_alpha   90.00
_cell.angle_beta   90.00
_cell.angle_gamma   90.00
#
_symmetry.space_group_name_H-M   'P 1'
#
loop_
_entity.id
_entity.type
_entity.pdbx_description
1 polymer ?
#
loop_
_entity_poly.entity_id
_entity_poly.type
_entity_poly.pdbx_seq_one_letter_code
_entity_poly.pdbx_strand_id
1 'polypeptide(L)'
;MSREEGELQELLGQISANQPSHVRFISKVLIREVKKNGNYQTGEQLFDHLIKTLKEKKVSRPTYVYSEMEISAFQRSIATLVRYAPTAEKARYMFNLTLREYQLPLRTVALELILLNNLLFVHSQFNEMKDALTIIETALEIGAFQLDPRNYYDKYDNAKFSDPLQVFETLSGKVLRHYRLEFNEDKTALKRITK
;
A
#
# COMPACT_ATOMS: atom_id res chain seq x y z
N MET A 1 -29.02 -17.33 -6.75
CA MET A 1 -27.97 -16.69 -5.94
C MET A 1 -26.77 -17.59 -5.94
N SER A 2 -25.62 -17.07 -6.37
CA SER A 2 -24.35 -17.78 -6.17
C SER A 2 -24.03 -17.82 -4.68
N ARG A 3 -23.18 -18.78 -4.26
CA ARG A 3 -22.67 -18.85 -2.88
C ARG A 3 -22.00 -17.53 -2.45
N GLU A 4 -21.50 -16.77 -3.42
CA GLU A 4 -20.77 -15.52 -3.27
C GLU A 4 -21.69 -14.31 -3.03
N GLU A 5 -22.87 -14.26 -3.68
CA GLU A 5 -23.90 -13.26 -3.37
C GLU A 5 -24.48 -13.46 -1.97
N GLY A 6 -24.57 -14.72 -1.51
CA GLY A 6 -24.95 -15.07 -0.15
C GLY A 6 -23.93 -14.59 0.89
N GLU A 7 -22.64 -14.80 0.65
CA GLU A 7 -21.57 -14.32 1.53
C GLU A 7 -21.50 -12.79 1.60
N LEU A 8 -21.77 -12.09 0.49
CA LEU A 8 -21.81 -10.61 0.44
C LEU A 8 -23.06 -10.03 1.15
N GLN A 9 -24.23 -10.66 1.04
CA GLN A 9 -25.41 -10.25 1.78
C GLN A 9 -25.30 -10.54 3.28
N GLU A 10 -24.71 -11.68 3.65
CA GLU A 10 -24.39 -11.98 5.04
C GLU A 10 -23.37 -10.98 5.59
N LEU A 11 -22.42 -10.51 4.75
CA LEU A 11 -21.50 -9.41 5.03
C LEU A 11 -22.21 -8.12 5.42
N LEU A 12 -23.16 -7.68 4.60
CA LEU A 12 -23.96 -6.47 4.84
C LEU A 12 -24.82 -6.61 6.11
N GLY A 13 -25.26 -7.83 6.42
CA GLY A 13 -25.94 -8.16 7.67
C GLY A 13 -25.02 -8.08 8.90
N GLN A 14 -23.83 -8.66 8.85
CA GLN A 14 -22.86 -8.68 9.95
C GLN A 14 -22.17 -7.32 10.18
N ILE A 15 -22.13 -6.47 9.14
CA ILE A 15 -21.64 -5.08 9.22
C ILE A 15 -22.35 -4.28 10.33
N SER A 16 -23.61 -4.60 10.62
CA SER A 16 -24.40 -3.96 11.67
C SER A 16 -23.92 -4.24 13.11
N ALA A 17 -23.06 -5.23 13.34
CA ALA A 17 -22.72 -5.75 14.69
C ALA A 17 -21.36 -5.31 15.27
N ASN A 18 -20.56 -4.53 14.53
CA ASN A 18 -19.39 -3.77 15.02
C ASN A 18 -18.28 -4.55 15.81
N GLN A 19 -18.02 -5.83 15.50
CA GLN A 19 -17.02 -6.64 16.20
C GLN A 19 -15.57 -6.44 15.69
N PRO A 20 -14.50 -6.64 16.51
CA PRO A 20 -13.10 -6.54 16.06
C PRO A 20 -12.70 -7.50 14.93
N SER A 21 -13.31 -8.69 14.88
CA SER A 21 -13.19 -9.67 13.79
C SER A 21 -13.60 -9.11 12.42
N HIS A 22 -14.40 -8.05 12.43
CA HIS A 22 -14.97 -7.42 11.24
C HIS A 22 -13.93 -6.69 10.39
N VAL A 23 -13.00 -5.96 11.01
CA VAL A 23 -11.94 -5.21 10.28
C VAL A 23 -11.02 -6.14 9.50
N ARG A 24 -10.60 -7.25 10.13
CA ARG A 24 -9.79 -8.28 9.46
C ARG A 24 -10.54 -8.93 8.31
N PHE A 25 -11.84 -9.14 8.47
CA PHE A 25 -12.68 -9.75 7.45
C PHE A 25 -12.86 -8.82 6.25
N ILE A 26 -13.23 -7.55 6.46
CA ILE A 26 -13.32 -6.53 5.40
C ILE A 26 -12.02 -6.47 4.60
N SER A 27 -10.86 -6.40 5.29
CA SER A 27 -9.56 -6.38 4.63
C SER A 27 -9.30 -7.63 3.79
N LYS A 28 -9.63 -8.84 4.29
CA LYS A 28 -9.49 -10.08 3.52
C LYS A 28 -10.35 -10.10 2.26
N VAL A 29 -11.60 -9.66 2.35
CA VAL A 29 -12.55 -9.63 1.23
C VAL A 29 -12.10 -8.59 0.21
N LEU A 30 -11.73 -7.40 0.64
CA LEU A 30 -11.15 -6.35 -0.20
C LEU A 30 -9.95 -6.88 -0.99
N ILE A 31 -9.01 -7.53 -0.29
CA ILE A 31 -7.81 -8.06 -0.95
C ILE A 31 -8.19 -9.10 -2.01
N ARG A 32 -9.17 -9.98 -1.73
CA ARG A 32 -9.66 -10.95 -2.70
C ARG A 32 -10.29 -10.25 -3.91
N GLU A 33 -11.22 -9.34 -3.70
CA GLU A 33 -11.93 -8.65 -4.78
C GLU A 33 -10.95 -7.92 -5.71
N VAL A 34 -10.01 -7.18 -5.14
CA VAL A 34 -9.06 -6.38 -5.92
C VAL A 34 -8.03 -7.28 -6.61
N LYS A 35 -7.36 -8.17 -5.87
CA LYS A 35 -6.22 -8.94 -6.39
C LYS A 35 -6.63 -10.15 -7.23
N LYS A 36 -7.74 -10.81 -6.89
CA LYS A 36 -8.16 -12.06 -7.53
C LYS A 36 -9.27 -11.84 -8.54
N ASN A 37 -10.24 -10.99 -8.21
CA ASN A 37 -11.40 -10.77 -9.08
C ASN A 37 -11.24 -9.55 -10.00
N GLY A 38 -10.23 -8.70 -9.76
CA GLY A 38 -10.02 -7.46 -10.50
C GLY A 38 -11.09 -6.40 -10.23
N ASN A 39 -11.94 -6.61 -9.22
CA ASN A 39 -13.04 -5.71 -8.88
C ASN A 39 -12.54 -4.58 -7.98
N TYR A 40 -11.89 -3.60 -8.60
CA TYR A 40 -11.30 -2.48 -7.90
C TYR A 40 -12.34 -1.61 -7.18
N GLN A 41 -13.48 -1.35 -7.83
CA GLN A 41 -14.54 -0.50 -7.29
C GLN A 41 -15.12 -1.06 -5.99
N THR A 42 -15.42 -2.36 -5.94
CA THR A 42 -15.83 -3.02 -4.70
C THR A 42 -14.74 -2.94 -3.65
N GLY A 43 -13.47 -3.06 -4.04
CA GLY A 43 -12.33 -2.83 -3.15
C GLY A 43 -12.32 -1.46 -2.50
N GLU A 44 -12.61 -0.39 -3.25
CA GLU A 44 -12.71 0.97 -2.71
C GLU A 44 -13.88 1.11 -1.73
N GLN A 45 -15.05 0.58 -2.06
CA GLN A 45 -16.22 0.61 -1.19
C GLN A 45 -15.96 -0.11 0.14
N LEU A 46 -15.30 -1.28 0.09
CA LEU A 46 -14.88 -2.01 1.27
C LEU A 46 -13.84 -1.24 2.08
N PHE A 47 -12.95 -0.51 1.42
CA PHE A 47 -11.97 0.35 2.10
C PHE A 47 -12.65 1.51 2.81
N ASP A 48 -13.57 2.22 2.17
CA ASP A 48 -14.34 3.29 2.79
C ASP A 48 -15.10 2.78 4.03
N HIS A 49 -15.66 1.56 3.94
CA HIS A 49 -16.32 0.91 5.06
C HIS A 49 -15.34 0.56 6.20
N LEU A 50 -14.15 0.05 5.88
CA LEU A 50 -13.08 -0.17 6.84
C LEU A 50 -12.71 1.13 7.57
N ILE A 51 -12.49 2.22 6.84
CA ILE A 51 -12.13 3.52 7.41
C ILE A 51 -13.26 4.06 8.30
N LYS A 52 -14.50 3.97 7.84
CA LYS A 52 -15.68 4.38 8.63
C LYS A 52 -15.71 3.63 9.96
N THR A 53 -15.56 2.31 9.93
CA THR A 53 -15.52 1.45 11.13
C THR A 53 -14.40 1.89 12.09
N LEU A 54 -13.19 2.13 11.57
CA LEU A 54 -12.05 2.58 12.39
C LEU A 54 -12.27 3.97 12.99
N LYS A 55 -12.90 4.89 12.26
CA LYS A 55 -13.22 6.24 12.74
C LYS A 55 -14.32 6.22 13.81
N GLU A 56 -15.37 5.44 13.61
CA GLU A 56 -16.48 5.30 14.57
C GLU A 56 -16.00 4.78 15.94
N LYS A 57 -15.07 3.83 15.95
CA LYS A 57 -14.42 3.36 17.19
C LYS A 57 -13.67 4.48 17.91
N LYS A 58 -12.97 5.34 17.17
CA LYS A 58 -12.24 6.47 17.74
C LYS A 58 -13.16 7.58 18.26
N VAL A 59 -14.26 7.86 17.56
CA VAL A 59 -15.26 8.84 17.99
C VAL A 59 -16.00 8.36 19.25
N SER A 60 -16.40 7.10 19.29
CA SER A 60 -17.10 6.51 20.45
C SER A 60 -16.20 6.36 21.68
N ARG A 61 -14.87 6.31 21.49
CA ARG A 61 -13.89 6.16 22.57
C ARG A 61 -12.68 7.07 22.27
N PRO A 62 -12.63 8.31 22.80
CA PRO A 62 -11.54 9.24 22.50
C PRO A 62 -10.13 8.75 22.88
N THR A 63 -10.03 7.84 23.86
CA THR A 63 -8.77 7.19 24.27
C THR A 63 -8.46 5.91 23.46
N TYR A 64 -9.23 5.64 22.41
CA TYR A 64 -9.07 4.44 21.59
C TYR A 64 -7.71 4.41 20.91
N VAL A 65 -7.03 3.28 21.08
CA VAL A 65 -5.80 2.96 20.37
C VAL A 65 -6.11 1.82 19.41
N TYR A 66 -5.68 1.98 18.15
CA TYR A 66 -5.83 0.94 17.15
C TYR A 66 -5.10 -0.33 17.60
N SER A 67 -5.79 -1.47 17.51
CA SER A 67 -5.14 -2.77 17.70
C SER A 67 -4.19 -3.09 16.55
N GLU A 68 -3.22 -3.96 16.78
CA GLU A 68 -2.29 -4.44 15.74
C GLU A 68 -3.04 -5.04 14.53
N MET A 69 -4.14 -5.74 14.80
CA MET A 69 -5.00 -6.33 13.76
C MET A 69 -5.62 -5.26 12.87
N GLU A 70 -6.03 -4.13 13.44
CA GLU A 70 -6.64 -3.02 12.69
C GLU A 70 -5.61 -2.25 11.87
N ILE A 71 -4.44 -2.01 12.46
CA ILE A 71 -3.31 -1.40 11.76
C ILE A 71 -2.94 -2.26 10.55
N SER A 72 -2.73 -3.56 10.76
CA SER A 72 -2.40 -4.49 9.68
C SER A 72 -3.49 -4.58 8.60
N ALA A 73 -4.77 -4.62 9.00
CA ALA A 73 -5.89 -4.63 8.07
C ALA A 73 -5.93 -3.38 7.18
N PHE A 74 -5.76 -2.19 7.79
CA PHE A 74 -5.66 -0.92 7.05
C PHE A 74 -4.49 -0.94 6.07
N GLN A 75 -3.28 -1.21 6.57
CA GLN A 75 -2.04 -1.15 5.80
C GLN A 75 -2.04 -2.10 4.61
N ARG A 76 -2.51 -3.34 4.80
CA ARG A 76 -2.62 -4.31 3.72
C ARG A 76 -3.67 -3.91 2.68
N SER A 77 -4.79 -3.35 3.12
CA SER A 77 -5.86 -2.91 2.21
C SER A 77 -5.40 -1.75 1.34
N ILE A 78 -4.78 -0.72 1.92
CA ILE A 78 -4.31 0.44 1.14
C ILE A 78 -3.14 0.07 0.21
N ALA A 79 -2.21 -0.78 0.67
CA ALA A 79 -1.15 -1.30 -0.19
C ALA A 79 -1.70 -2.11 -1.38
N THR A 80 -2.77 -2.88 -1.17
CA THR A 80 -3.44 -3.62 -2.23
C THR A 80 -4.10 -2.68 -3.24
N LEU A 81 -4.80 -1.64 -2.77
CA LEU A 81 -5.43 -0.66 -3.67
C LEU A 81 -4.40 0.11 -4.49
N VAL A 82 -3.27 0.53 -3.91
CA VAL A 82 -2.20 1.16 -4.68
C VAL A 82 -1.63 0.19 -5.72
N ARG A 83 -1.33 -1.06 -5.34
CA ARG A 83 -0.66 -2.04 -6.22
C ARG A 83 -1.50 -2.46 -7.43
N TYR A 84 -2.80 -2.58 -7.24
CA TYR A 84 -3.72 -3.14 -8.23
C TYR A 84 -4.68 -2.08 -8.79
N ALA A 85 -4.28 -0.80 -8.70
CA ALA A 85 -5.07 0.28 -9.26
C ALA A 85 -5.28 0.10 -10.78
N PRO A 86 -6.48 0.41 -11.29
CA PRO A 86 -6.79 0.27 -12.72
C PRO A 86 -6.04 1.29 -13.58
N THR A 87 -5.54 2.37 -12.98
CA THR A 87 -4.71 3.39 -13.63
C THR A 87 -3.63 3.86 -12.66
N ALA A 88 -2.53 4.40 -13.21
CA ALA A 88 -1.46 4.98 -12.40
C ALA A 88 -1.92 6.22 -11.63
N GLU A 89 -2.79 7.04 -12.22
CA GLU A 89 -3.43 8.17 -11.53
C GLU A 89 -4.21 7.71 -10.29
N LYS A 90 -4.93 6.59 -10.38
CA LYS A 90 -5.69 6.03 -9.26
C LYS A 90 -4.76 5.49 -8.17
N ALA A 91 -3.65 4.84 -8.53
CA ALA A 91 -2.62 4.46 -7.56
C ALA A 91 -2.06 5.67 -6.82
N ARG A 92 -1.71 6.73 -7.57
CA ARG A 92 -1.21 8.00 -7.01
C ARG A 92 -2.23 8.67 -6.10
N TYR A 93 -3.51 8.65 -6.48
CA TYR A 93 -4.59 9.16 -5.62
C TYR A 93 -4.62 8.45 -4.26
N MET A 94 -4.61 7.12 -4.26
CA MET A 94 -4.62 6.32 -3.01
C MET A 94 -3.35 6.54 -2.18
N PHE A 95 -2.19 6.66 -2.83
CA PHE A 95 -0.94 7.01 -2.17
C PHE A 95 -1.03 8.38 -1.47
N ASN A 96 -1.44 9.42 -2.19
CA ASN A 96 -1.57 10.78 -1.66
C ASN A 96 -2.62 10.88 -0.55
N LEU A 97 -3.75 10.18 -0.71
CA LEU A 97 -4.77 10.05 0.34
C LEU A 97 -4.13 9.49 1.63
N THR A 98 -3.24 8.51 1.49
CA THR A 98 -2.57 7.91 2.65
C THR A 98 -1.71 8.93 3.40
N LEU A 99 -0.91 9.71 2.67
CA LEU A 99 -0.02 10.72 3.23
C LEU A 99 -0.77 11.90 3.85
N ARG A 100 -1.93 12.28 3.30
CA ARG A 100 -2.68 13.46 3.75
C ARG A 100 -3.57 13.16 4.95
N GLU A 101 -4.26 12.01 4.96
CA GLU A 101 -5.37 11.77 5.89
C GLU A 101 -4.98 10.96 7.13
N TYR A 102 -3.88 10.21 7.08
CA TYR A 102 -3.54 9.25 8.13
C TYR A 102 -2.18 9.53 8.73
N GLN A 103 -2.04 9.20 10.01
CA GLN A 103 -0.81 9.36 10.79
C GLN A 103 -0.52 8.07 11.56
N LEU A 104 0.51 8.07 12.39
CA LEU A 104 0.77 6.98 13.32
C LEU A 104 -0.48 6.66 14.17
N PRO A 105 -0.75 5.37 14.45
CA PRO A 105 0.02 4.19 14.04
C PRO A 105 -0.37 3.60 12.67
N LEU A 106 -1.38 4.15 11.98
CA LEU A 106 -1.85 3.62 10.70
C LEU A 106 -0.85 3.87 9.57
N ARG A 107 -0.22 5.05 9.55
CA ARG A 107 0.82 5.44 8.60
C ARG A 107 2.19 5.32 9.27
N THR A 108 3.02 4.41 8.77
CA THR A 108 4.40 4.17 9.22
C THR A 108 5.37 4.38 8.05
N VAL A 109 6.65 4.58 8.34
CA VAL A 109 7.72 4.66 7.31
C VAL A 109 7.76 3.38 6.47
N ALA A 110 7.58 2.21 7.10
CA ALA A 110 7.45 0.93 6.40
C ALA A 110 6.30 0.92 5.38
N LEU A 111 5.12 1.39 5.77
CA LEU A 111 3.99 1.50 4.85
C LEU A 111 4.31 2.43 3.69
N GLU A 112 4.84 3.63 3.98
CA GLU A 112 5.14 4.64 2.94
C GLU A 112 6.07 4.07 1.86
N LEU A 113 7.11 3.32 2.24
CA LEU A 113 8.01 2.65 1.29
C LEU A 113 7.31 1.51 0.51
N ILE A 114 6.45 0.71 1.16
CA ILE A 114 5.65 -0.31 0.47
C ILE A 114 4.75 0.35 -0.59
N LEU A 115 4.12 1.48 -0.26
CA LEU A 115 3.27 2.19 -1.21
C LEU A 115 4.08 2.81 -2.33
N LEU A 116 5.28 3.32 -2.05
CA LEU A 116 6.20 3.86 -3.05
C LEU A 116 6.63 2.76 -4.05
N ASN A 117 6.99 1.58 -3.54
CA ASN A 117 7.28 0.39 -4.37
C ASN A 117 6.09 0.03 -5.27
N ASN A 118 4.88 0.03 -4.71
CA ASN A 118 3.68 -0.27 -5.48
C ASN A 118 3.40 0.80 -6.53
N LEU A 119 3.61 2.08 -6.21
CA LEU A 119 3.43 3.19 -7.14
C LEU A 119 4.42 3.10 -8.30
N LEU A 120 5.71 2.88 -7.99
CA LEU A 120 6.77 2.66 -8.99
C LEU A 120 6.41 1.50 -9.93
N PHE A 121 5.97 0.38 -9.37
CA PHE A 121 5.53 -0.76 -10.16
C PHE A 121 4.38 -0.39 -11.10
N VAL A 122 3.32 0.26 -10.59
CA VAL A 122 2.14 0.60 -11.39
C VAL A 122 2.49 1.55 -12.55
N HIS A 123 3.21 2.65 -12.28
CA HIS A 123 3.64 3.57 -13.36
C HIS A 123 4.50 2.85 -14.39
N SER A 124 5.43 1.98 -13.95
CA SER A 124 6.25 1.19 -14.87
C SER A 124 5.44 0.15 -15.70
N GLN A 125 4.32 -0.34 -15.16
CA GLN A 125 3.42 -1.29 -15.83
C GLN A 125 2.61 -0.58 -16.92
N PHE A 126 2.13 0.63 -16.65
CA PHE A 126 1.42 1.48 -17.61
C PHE A 126 2.36 2.23 -18.57
N ASN A 127 3.66 1.94 -18.55
CA ASN A 127 4.68 2.56 -19.40
C ASN A 127 4.82 4.09 -19.20
N GLU A 128 4.41 4.60 -18.04
CA GLU A 128 4.59 5.98 -17.61
C GLU A 128 6.01 6.17 -17.04
N MET A 129 7.03 5.94 -17.88
CA MET A 129 8.43 5.84 -17.45
C MET A 129 8.96 7.14 -16.83
N LYS A 130 8.48 8.29 -17.29
CA LYS A 130 8.88 9.60 -16.75
C LYS A 130 8.44 9.74 -15.30
N ASP A 131 7.17 9.45 -15.02
CA ASP A 131 6.64 9.52 -13.65
C ASP A 131 7.28 8.44 -12.76
N ALA A 132 7.55 7.26 -13.31
CA ALA A 132 8.30 6.21 -12.62
C ALA A 132 9.73 6.67 -12.24
N LEU A 133 10.40 7.45 -13.11
CA LEU A 133 11.71 8.04 -12.80
C LEU A 133 11.60 9.11 -11.70
N THR A 134 10.61 10.00 -11.78
CA THR A 134 10.35 11.00 -10.73
C THR A 134 10.14 10.34 -9.36
N ILE A 135 9.46 9.19 -9.33
CA ILE A 135 9.28 8.41 -8.09
C ILE A 135 10.61 7.92 -7.54
N ILE A 136 11.52 7.46 -8.41
CA ILE A 136 12.86 7.02 -8.00
C ILE A 136 13.67 8.19 -7.44
N GLU A 137 13.68 9.33 -8.14
CA GLU A 137 14.39 10.53 -7.71
C GLU A 137 13.85 11.04 -6.37
N THR A 138 12.53 11.12 -6.22
CA THR A 138 11.88 11.47 -4.95
C THR A 138 12.28 10.51 -3.83
N ALA A 139 12.35 9.20 -4.09
CA ALA A 139 12.78 8.21 -3.11
C ALA A 139 14.21 8.45 -2.62
N LEU A 140 15.10 8.85 -3.53
CA LEU A 140 16.49 9.19 -3.19
C LEU A 140 16.57 10.48 -2.37
N GLU A 141 15.79 11.50 -2.74
CA GLU A 141 15.73 12.78 -2.03
C GLU A 141 15.26 12.62 -0.57
N ILE A 142 14.29 11.75 -0.32
CA ILE A 142 13.82 11.44 1.04
C ILE A 142 14.72 10.46 1.78
N GLY A 143 15.81 10.01 1.16
CA GLY A 143 16.79 9.13 1.75
C GLY A 143 16.32 7.68 1.94
N ALA A 144 15.57 7.12 0.98
CA ALA A 144 15.01 5.76 1.09
C ALA A 144 16.07 4.69 1.41
N PHE A 145 17.30 4.82 0.91
CA PHE A 145 18.38 3.86 1.22
C PHE A 145 19.14 4.15 2.51
N GLN A 146 18.91 5.31 3.12
CA GLN A 146 19.63 5.80 4.32
C GLN A 146 18.81 5.62 5.60
N LEU A 147 17.52 5.32 5.47
CA LEU A 147 16.64 5.02 6.59
C LEU A 147 17.02 3.67 7.22
N ASP A 148 17.01 3.62 8.56
CA ASP A 148 17.35 2.42 9.32
C ASP A 148 16.46 1.23 8.89
N PRO A 149 17.05 0.09 8.49
CA PRO A 149 16.32 -1.15 8.20
C PRO A 149 15.27 -1.51 9.25
N ARG A 150 15.53 -1.23 10.52
CA ARG A 150 14.61 -1.47 11.65
C ARG A 150 13.32 -0.67 11.58
N ASN A 151 13.32 0.46 10.85
CA ASN A 151 12.12 1.25 10.58
C ASN A 151 11.21 0.60 9.52
N TYR A 152 11.75 -0.38 8.78
CA TYR A 152 11.05 -1.11 7.72
C TYR A 152 10.61 -2.50 8.13
N TYR A 153 11.27 -3.09 9.13
CA TYR A 153 10.85 -4.35 9.71
C TYR A 153 9.55 -4.17 10.48
N ASP A 154 8.44 -4.50 9.83
CA ASP A 154 7.18 -4.70 10.51
C ASP A 154 7.33 -5.89 11.46
N LYS A 155 7.13 -5.67 12.77
CA LYS A 155 7.28 -6.71 13.81
C LYS A 155 6.30 -7.87 13.63
N TYR A 156 5.34 -7.73 12.70
CA TYR A 156 4.25 -8.67 12.45
C TYR A 156 4.43 -9.53 11.19
N ASP A 157 5.50 -9.33 10.41
CA ASP A 157 5.75 -10.12 9.20
C ASP A 157 6.71 -11.29 9.48
N ASN A 158 6.18 -12.36 10.06
CA ASN A 158 6.88 -13.62 10.23
C ASN A 158 7.06 -14.29 8.85
N ALA A 159 8.22 -14.07 8.26
CA ALA A 159 8.83 -14.81 7.15
C ALA A 159 8.28 -14.53 5.73
N LYS A 160 9.21 -14.09 4.86
CA LYS A 160 9.28 -14.23 3.38
C LYS A 160 9.04 -13.00 2.51
N PHE A 161 8.75 -11.81 3.03
CA PHE A 161 8.86 -10.61 2.19
C PHE A 161 10.33 -10.23 2.01
N SER A 162 10.75 -10.06 0.76
CA SER A 162 12.05 -9.50 0.40
C SER A 162 12.17 -8.11 1.03
N ASP A 163 13.37 -7.75 1.48
CA ASP A 163 13.69 -6.42 2.00
C ASP A 163 13.03 -5.34 1.10
N PRO A 164 12.17 -4.45 1.64
CA PRO A 164 11.51 -3.41 0.86
C PRO A 164 12.46 -2.57 0.01
N LEU A 165 13.71 -2.37 0.46
CA LEU A 165 14.75 -1.68 -0.30
C LEU A 165 15.26 -2.52 -1.48
N GLN A 166 15.44 -3.82 -1.28
CA GLN A 166 15.78 -4.75 -2.37
C GLN A 166 14.67 -4.81 -3.41
N VAL A 167 13.40 -4.78 -2.98
CA VAL A 167 12.24 -4.69 -3.88
C VAL A 167 12.27 -3.39 -4.66
N PHE A 168 12.52 -2.25 -3.99
CA PHE A 168 12.62 -0.94 -4.62
C PHE A 168 13.71 -0.92 -5.70
N GLU A 169 14.91 -1.41 -5.38
CA GLU A 169 16.04 -1.50 -6.31
C GLU A 169 15.71 -2.37 -7.52
N THR A 170 15.08 -3.53 -7.28
CA THR A 170 14.66 -4.46 -8.34
C THR A 170 13.64 -3.81 -9.28
N LEU A 171 12.63 -3.13 -8.74
CA LEU A 171 11.61 -2.43 -9.51
C LEU A 171 12.19 -1.26 -10.31
N SER A 172 13.13 -0.53 -9.71
CA SER A 172 13.83 0.59 -10.34
C SER A 172 14.61 0.16 -11.58
N GLY A 173 15.16 -1.05 -11.60
CA GLY A 173 15.97 -1.56 -12.72
C GLY A 173 15.31 -1.53 -14.09
N LYS A 174 13.97 -1.62 -14.19
CA LYS A 174 13.26 -1.45 -15.48
C LYS A 174 13.36 0.00 -15.98
N VAL A 175 13.09 0.95 -15.09
CA VAL A 175 13.05 2.39 -15.39
C VAL A 175 14.47 2.92 -15.63
N LEU A 176 15.42 2.56 -14.77
CA LEU A 176 16.81 2.99 -14.89
C LEU A 176 17.43 2.52 -16.21
N ARG A 177 17.20 1.28 -16.63
CA ARG A 177 17.65 0.79 -17.95
C ARG A 177 17.02 1.55 -19.11
N HIS A 178 15.74 1.94 -19.01
CA HIS A 178 15.09 2.76 -20.04
C HIS A 178 15.82 4.09 -20.26
N TYR A 179 16.29 4.72 -19.17
CA TYR A 179 17.01 6.00 -19.21
C TYR A 179 18.54 5.89 -19.28
N ARG A 180 19.10 4.67 -19.32
CA ARG A 180 20.55 4.42 -19.23
C ARG A 180 21.18 5.01 -17.96
N LEU A 181 20.45 4.87 -16.86
CA LEU A 181 20.86 5.27 -15.52
C LEU A 181 21.15 4.04 -14.67
N GLU A 182 21.90 4.24 -13.61
CA GLU A 182 22.07 3.30 -12.51
C GLU A 182 22.21 4.08 -11.19
N PHE A 183 22.01 3.40 -10.06
CA PHE A 183 22.36 3.98 -8.77
C PHE A 183 23.89 4.17 -8.69
N ASN A 184 24.33 5.23 -8.03
CA ASN A 184 25.72 5.35 -7.61
C ASN A 184 26.04 4.33 -6.48
N GLU A 185 27.32 4.23 -6.11
CA GLU A 185 27.79 3.17 -5.20
C GLU A 185 27.12 3.21 -3.82
N ASP A 186 26.85 4.40 -3.30
CA ASP A 186 26.20 4.62 -2.00
C ASP A 186 24.66 4.73 -2.08
N LYS A 187 24.09 4.56 -3.29
CA LYS A 187 22.64 4.65 -3.58
C LYS A 187 22.00 5.96 -3.09
N THR A 188 22.74 7.07 -3.15
CA THR A 188 22.23 8.42 -2.85
C THR A 188 21.79 9.18 -4.10
N ALA A 189 22.28 8.78 -5.28
CA ALA A 189 22.04 9.48 -6.53
C ALA A 189 21.97 8.53 -7.73
N LEU A 190 21.48 9.05 -8.85
CA LEU A 190 21.52 8.38 -10.14
C LEU A 190 22.75 8.86 -10.93
N LYS A 191 23.42 7.94 -11.62
CA LYS A 191 24.50 8.25 -12.56
C LYS A 191 24.22 7.62 -13.93
N ARG A 192 24.79 8.22 -14.98
CA ARG A 192 24.68 7.68 -16.35
C ARG A 192 25.61 6.48 -16.50
N ILE A 193 25.12 5.46 -17.21
CA ILE A 193 25.95 4.33 -17.63
C ILE A 193 26.82 4.80 -18.80
N THR A 194 28.09 5.08 -18.53
CA THR A 194 29.13 5.27 -19.55
C THR A 194 29.65 3.91 -20.00
N LYS A 195 29.51 3.60 -21.29
CA LYS A 195 30.18 2.46 -21.93
C LYS A 195 31.56 2.87 -22.41
#